data_AF-A0A3C0Y5M7-F1
#
_entry.id   AF-A0A3C0Y5M7-F1
#
_cell.length_a   1.000
_cell.length_b   1.000
_cell.length_c   1.000
_cell.angle_alpha   90.00
_cell.angle_beta   90.00
_cell.angle_gamma   90.00
#
_symmetry.space_group_name_H-M   'P 1'
#
loop_
_entity.id
_entity.type
_entity.pdbx_description
1 polymer ?
#
loop_
_entity_poly.entity_id
_entity_poly.type
_entity_poly.pdbx_seq_one_letter_code
_entity_poly.pdbx_strand_id
1 'polypeptide(L)'
;MFSTKLSVVPNALPLVAAVCALSFVIAGCSSTPAPDLTASWSPNKIYAEAKDEANSGAYDKAIPLYEKLEGRAAGTPLAQQAQL
;
A
#
# COMPACT_ATOMS: atom_id res chain seq x y z
N MET A 1 1.07 -4.11 52.01
CA MET A 1 2.51 -4.47 51.98
C MET A 1 2.69 -5.54 50.91
N PHE A 2 2.91 -5.17 49.66
CA PHE A 2 3.22 -6.12 48.60
C PHE A 2 4.71 -6.03 48.28
N SER A 3 5.46 -7.00 48.77
CA SER A 3 6.89 -7.12 48.51
C SER A 3 7.08 -7.82 47.16
N THR A 4 7.16 -7.04 46.07
CA THR A 4 7.50 -7.57 44.75
C THR A 4 8.96 -8.02 44.78
N LYS A 5 9.20 -9.33 44.66
CA LYS A 5 10.53 -9.94 44.56
C LYS A 5 11.17 -9.54 43.22
N LEU A 6 12.12 -8.60 43.25
CA LEU A 6 12.91 -8.15 42.07
C LEU A 6 13.92 -9.19 41.53
N SER A 7 13.84 -10.46 41.94
CA SER A 7 14.91 -11.45 41.67
C SER A 7 14.89 -12.08 40.26
N VAL A 8 13.94 -11.73 39.39
CA VAL A 8 13.74 -12.37 38.06
C VAL A 8 14.02 -11.40 36.88
N VAL A 9 14.73 -10.29 37.11
CA VAL A 9 15.00 -9.31 36.03
C VAL A 9 16.49 -9.01 35.86
N PRO A 10 17.26 -9.87 35.18
CA PRO A 10 18.44 -9.38 34.47
C PRO A 10 18.37 -9.61 32.95
N ASN A 11 17.74 -10.69 32.47
CA ASN A 11 17.79 -11.08 31.04
C ASN A 11 16.53 -10.76 30.21
N ALA A 12 15.43 -10.35 30.84
CA ALA A 12 14.20 -10.00 30.13
C ALA A 12 14.18 -8.56 29.60
N LEU A 13 15.02 -7.68 30.16
CA LEU A 13 15.09 -6.26 29.78
C LEU A 13 15.53 -6.02 28.32
N PRO A 14 16.58 -6.69 27.79
CA PRO A 14 16.95 -6.51 26.38
C PRO A 14 15.91 -7.13 25.43
N LEU A 15 15.25 -8.21 25.84
CA LEU A 15 14.22 -8.87 25.04
C LEU A 15 12.96 -8.01 24.94
N VAL A 16 12.53 -7.39 26.04
CA VAL A 16 11.40 -6.45 26.03
C VAL A 16 11.72 -5.20 25.21
N ALA A 17 12.94 -4.66 25.34
CA ALA A 17 13.39 -3.53 24.52
C ALA A 17 13.44 -3.87 23.02
N ALA A 18 13.92 -5.07 22.67
CA ALA A 18 13.96 -5.54 21.28
C ALA A 18 12.55 -5.75 20.70
N VAL A 19 11.62 -6.30 21.47
CA VAL A 19 10.22 -6.47 21.04
C VAL A 19 9.53 -5.12 20.84
N CYS A 20 9.76 -4.14 21.74
CA CYS A 20 9.25 -2.79 21.57
C CYS A 20 9.88 -2.06 20.37
N ALA A 21 11.18 -2.24 20.11
CA ALA A 21 11.83 -1.65 18.93
C ALA A 21 11.26 -2.23 17.63
N LEU A 22 10.97 -3.54 17.60
CA LEU A 22 10.42 -4.21 16.42
C LEU A 22 9.01 -3.74 16.08
N SER A 23 8.16 -3.46 17.08
CA SER A 23 6.80 -2.96 16.83
C SER A 23 6.77 -1.55 16.24
N PHE A 24 7.74 -0.68 16.55
CA PHE A 24 7.87 0.63 15.89
C PHE A 24 8.28 0.51 14.42
N VAL A 25 9.08 -0.50 14.05
CA VAL A 25 9.48 -0.72 12.65
C VAL A 25 8.31 -1.22 11.79
N ILE A 26 7.38 -1.98 12.37
CA ILE A 26 6.25 -2.57 11.63
C ILE A 26 5.03 -1.63 11.59
N ALA A 27 4.96 -0.61 12.46
CA ALA A 27 3.85 0.35 12.55
C ALA A 27 3.69 1.25 11.29
N GLY A 28 4.63 1.22 10.34
CA GLY A 28 4.56 1.97 9.09
C GLY A 28 3.85 1.28 7.92
N CYS A 29 3.50 -0.01 8.03
CA CYS A 29 2.94 -0.79 6.91
C CYS A 29 1.40 -0.85 6.94
N SER A 30 0.75 0.29 7.10
CA SER A 30 -0.69 0.42 6.88
C SER A 30 -0.96 1.70 6.09
N SER A 31 -0.48 1.73 4.85
CA SER A 31 -1.00 2.69 3.88
C SER A 31 -2.39 2.19 3.50
N THR A 32 -3.42 2.81 4.06
CA THR A 32 -4.79 2.59 3.59
C THR A 32 -4.84 3.17 2.18
N PRO A 33 -5.08 2.36 1.11
CA PRO A 33 -5.20 2.92 -0.22
C PRO A 33 -6.33 3.94 -0.21
N ALA A 34 -6.10 5.12 -0.80
CA ALA A 34 -7.14 6.12 -0.97
C ALA A 34 -8.39 5.46 -1.58
N PRO A 35 -9.60 5.86 -1.17
CA PRO A 35 -10.84 5.26 -1.65
C PRO A 35 -10.83 5.25 -3.18
N ASP A 36 -11.03 4.06 -3.74
CA ASP A 36 -10.87 3.83 -5.16
C ASP A 36 -12.04 4.46 -5.94
N LEU A 37 -11.88 5.72 -6.33
CA LEU A 37 -12.86 6.47 -7.13
C LEU A 37 -13.10 5.83 -8.51
N THR A 38 -12.21 4.93 -8.95
CA THR A 38 -12.36 4.17 -10.20
C THR A 38 -13.25 2.94 -10.05
N ALA A 39 -13.78 2.67 -8.85
CA ALA A 39 -14.66 1.52 -8.59
C ALA A 39 -15.88 1.45 -9.54
N SER A 40 -16.44 2.59 -9.92
CA SER A 40 -17.59 2.70 -10.84
C SER A 40 -17.22 2.96 -12.30
N TRP A 41 -15.93 3.02 -12.64
CA TRP A 41 -15.49 3.39 -13.98
C TRP A 41 -15.45 2.20 -14.92
N SER A 42 -15.79 2.43 -16.19
CA SER A 42 -15.55 1.47 -17.26
C SER A 42 -14.06 1.39 -17.59
N PRO A 43 -13.55 0.25 -18.09
CA PRO A 43 -12.15 0.11 -18.50
C PRO A 43 -11.67 1.20 -19.46
N ASN A 44 -12.49 1.56 -20.46
CA ASN A 44 -12.20 2.65 -21.39
C ASN A 44 -12.02 4.00 -20.69
N LYS A 45 -12.80 4.27 -19.64
CA LYS A 45 -12.69 5.51 -18.88
C LYS A 45 -11.39 5.56 -18.08
N ILE A 46 -10.99 4.44 -17.47
CA ILE A 46 -9.71 4.35 -16.76
C ILE A 46 -8.54 4.57 -17.74
N TYR A 47 -8.61 4.02 -18.95
CA TYR A 47 -7.59 4.25 -19.99
C TYR A 47 -7.49 5.72 -20.40
N ALA A 48 -8.64 6.36 -20.67
CA ALA A 48 -8.68 7.76 -21.06
C ALA A 48 -8.07 8.67 -19.99
N GLU A 49 -8.47 8.47 -18.73
CA GLU A 49 -7.94 9.26 -17.61
C GLU A 49 -6.45 9.02 -17.37
N ALA A 50 -6.01 7.76 -17.44
CA ALA A 50 -4.59 7.41 -17.30
C ALA A 50 -3.73 8.07 -18.39
N LYS A 51 -4.26 8.14 -19.61
CA LYS A 51 -3.61 8.78 -20.75
C LYS A 51 -3.57 10.30 -20.61
N ASP A 52 -4.64 10.91 -20.13
CA ASP A 52 -4.67 12.36 -19.88
C ASP A 52 -3.72 12.75 -18.74
N GLU A 53 -3.66 11.98 -17.66
CA GLU A 53 -2.71 12.20 -16.56
C GLU A 53 -1.25 11.94 -17.00
N ALA A 54 -1.01 10.99 -17.91
CA ALA A 54 0.32 10.78 -18.49
C ALA A 54 0.72 11.94 -19.43
N ASN A 55 -0.21 12.44 -20.24
CA ASN A 55 0.02 13.58 -21.14
C ASN A 55 0.23 14.90 -20.38
N SER A 56 -0.36 15.04 -19.18
CA SER A 56 -0.15 16.19 -18.30
C SER A 56 1.15 16.10 -17.48
N GLY A 57 1.89 14.98 -17.58
CA GLY A 57 3.12 14.72 -16.83
C GLY A 57 2.89 14.23 -15.40
N ALA A 58 1.66 13.94 -15.00
CA ALA A 58 1.29 13.42 -13.69
C ALA A 58 1.42 11.88 -13.65
N TYR A 59 2.63 11.37 -13.90
CA TYR A 59 2.90 9.92 -13.91
C TYR A 59 2.56 9.23 -12.59
N ASP A 60 2.71 9.93 -11.46
CA ASP A 60 2.36 9.43 -10.13
C ASP A 60 0.87 9.05 -10.02
N LYS A 61 0.00 9.64 -10.84
CA LYS A 61 -1.43 9.31 -10.94
C LYS A 61 -1.72 8.36 -12.10
N ALA A 62 -1.02 8.49 -13.22
CA ALA A 62 -1.23 7.66 -14.39
C ALA A 62 -0.86 6.19 -14.15
N ILE A 63 0.27 5.93 -13.48
CA ILE A 63 0.76 4.57 -13.18
C ILE A 63 -0.29 3.74 -12.42
N PRO A 64 -0.81 4.18 -11.25
CA PRO A 64 -1.81 3.39 -10.53
C PRO A 64 -3.15 3.25 -11.27
N LEU A 65 -3.48 4.14 -12.21
CA LEU A 65 -4.65 3.97 -13.08
C LEU A 65 -4.43 2.86 -14.11
N TYR A 66 -3.24 2.76 -14.72
CA TYR A 66 -2.89 1.66 -15.63
C TYR A 66 -2.85 0.31 -14.90
N GLU A 67 -2.28 0.25 -13.69
CA GLU A 67 -2.27 -0.97 -12.86
C GLU A 67 -3.70 -1.46 -12.55
N LYS A 68 -4.62 -0.53 -12.26
CA LYS A 68 -6.03 -0.87 -12.05
C LYS A 68 -6.71 -1.30 -13.34
N LEU A 69 -6.35 -0.71 -14.47
CA LEU A 69 -6.86 -1.13 -15.78
C LEU A 69 -6.39 -2.54 -16.11
N GLU A 70 -5.12 -2.87 -15.89
CA GLU A 70 -4.59 -4.23 -16.07
C GLU A 70 -5.27 -5.22 -15.14
N GLY A 71 -5.43 -4.89 -13.86
CA GLY A 71 -6.10 -5.75 -12.89
C GLY A 71 -7.58 -6.00 -13.18
N ARG A 72 -8.30 -5.02 -13.74
CA ARG A 72 -9.74 -5.12 -14.04
C ARG A 72 -10.04 -5.63 -15.45
N ALA A 73 -9.14 -5.38 -16.39
CA ALA A 73 -9.29 -5.74 -17.80
C ALA A 73 -8.32 -6.86 -18.22
N ALA A 74 -7.76 -7.61 -17.26
CA ALA A 74 -6.79 -8.68 -17.46
C ALA A 74 -7.25 -9.64 -18.57
N GLY A 75 -6.42 -9.83 -19.61
CA GLY A 75 -6.71 -10.69 -20.74
C GLY A 75 -7.58 -10.07 -21.86
N THR A 76 -7.98 -8.81 -21.74
CA THR A 76 -8.64 -8.05 -22.82
C THR A 76 -7.62 -7.25 -23.63
N PRO A 77 -7.89 -6.92 -24.92
CA PRO A 77 -6.98 -6.11 -25.73
C PRO A 77 -6.69 -4.71 -25.13
N LEU A 78 -7.58 -4.20 -24.27
CA LEU A 78 -7.40 -2.93 -23.57
C LEU A 78 -6.31 -3.01 -22.48
N ALA A 79 -6.13 -4.15 -21.82
CA ALA A 79 -5.04 -4.35 -20.86
C ALA A 79 -3.67 -4.38 -21.55
N GLN A 80 -3.59 -4.93 -22.78
CA GLN A 80 -2.34 -4.85 -23.56
C GLN A 80 -2.02 -3.43 -24.01
N GLN A 81 -3.03 -2.59 -24.26
CA GLN A 81 -2.81 -1.16 -24.56
C GLN A 81 -2.27 -0.35 -23.37
N ALA A 82 -2.37 -0.86 -22.13
CA ALA A 82 -1.77 -0.21 -20.96
C ALA A 82 -0.26 -0.50 -20.83
N GLN A 83 0.22 -1.59 -21.44
CA GLN A 83 1.61 -2.05 -21.33
C GLN A 83 2.51 -1.58 -22.49
N LEU A 84 1.92 -1.08 -23.58
CA LEU A 84 2.60 -0.56 -24.77
C LEU A 84 2.81 0.95 -24.68
#